data_AF-A0A9C9KRR9-F1
#
_entry.id   AF-A0A9C9KRR9-F1
#
_cell.length_a   1.000
_cell.length_b   1.000
_cell.length_c   1.000
_cell.angle_alpha   90.00
_cell.angle_beta   90.00
_cell.angle_gamma   90.00
#
_symmetry.space_group_name_H-M   'P 1'
#
loop_
_entity.id
_entity.type
_entity.pdbx_description
1 polymer ?
#
loop_
_entity_poly.entity_id
_entity_poly.type
_entity_poly.pdbx_seq_one_letter_code
_entity_poly.pdbx_strand_id
1 'polypeptide(L)'
;MQSVQQQILQLLASGQFYSGSQLGEQFGVSRAAIWKHIQRLRELGLDVGAVRGRGYRLSGGICLLDRQTIYAALTERNREHVTRLEVFDSLTSTSNYLKDQRVHSGQVAVCFAEMQTSGRGRRGRSWV
;
A
#
# COMPACT_ATOMS: atom_id res chain seq x y z
N MET A 1 -12.34 -2.68 6.99
CA MET A 1 -12.46 -3.31 5.66
C MET A 1 -11.57 -2.55 4.70
N GLN A 2 -10.79 -3.25 3.88
CA GLN A 2 -10.01 -2.61 2.81
C GLN A 2 -10.98 -2.02 1.76
N SER A 3 -10.63 -0.87 1.22
CA SER A 3 -11.37 -0.24 0.12
C SER A 3 -11.25 -1.06 -1.17
N VAL A 4 -12.24 -0.95 -2.06
CA VAL A 4 -12.21 -1.59 -3.39
C VAL A 4 -10.94 -1.20 -4.17
N GLN A 5 -10.47 0.05 -4.03
CA GLN A 5 -9.24 0.50 -4.67
C GLN A 5 -8.00 -0.27 -4.19
N GLN A 6 -7.88 -0.53 -2.88
CA GLN A 6 -6.76 -1.30 -2.32
C GLN A 6 -6.80 -2.75 -2.81
N GLN A 7 -7.99 -3.35 -2.89
CA GLN A 7 -8.14 -4.72 -3.39
C GLN A 7 -7.79 -4.83 -4.87
N ILE A 8 -8.16 -3.83 -5.68
CA ILE A 8 -7.74 -3.75 -7.09
C ILE A 8 -6.21 -3.65 -7.17
N LEU A 9 -5.58 -2.80 -6.36
CA LEU A 9 -4.13 -2.68 -6.34
C LEU A 9 -3.44 -4.01 -5.98
N GLN A 10 -3.94 -4.72 -4.97
CA GLN A 10 -3.42 -6.04 -4.58
C GLN A 10 -3.48 -7.07 -5.71
N LEU A 11 -4.56 -7.10 -6.50
CA LEU A 11 -4.63 -7.98 -7.67
C LEU A 11 -3.61 -7.59 -8.73
N LEU A 12 -3.54 -6.30 -9.05
CA LEU A 12 -2.62 -5.78 -10.06
C LEU A 12 -1.14 -5.88 -9.64
N ALA A 13 -0.85 -5.96 -8.33
CA ALA A 13 0.50 -6.12 -7.80
C ALA A 13 1.22 -7.36 -8.34
N SER A 14 0.47 -8.41 -8.71
CA SER A 14 1.00 -9.60 -9.39
C SER A 14 1.61 -9.33 -10.78
N GLY A 15 1.33 -8.18 -11.38
CA GLY A 15 1.72 -7.82 -12.75
C GLY A 15 0.90 -8.51 -13.85
N GLN A 16 -0.08 -9.34 -13.48
CA GLN A 16 -0.95 -10.03 -14.42
C GLN A 16 -2.02 -9.09 -15.01
N PHE A 17 -2.60 -9.51 -16.14
CA PHE A 17 -3.71 -8.80 -16.75
C PHE A 17 -5.04 -9.19 -16.13
N TYR A 18 -5.85 -8.18 -15.82
CA TYR A 18 -7.23 -8.35 -15.35
C TYR A 18 -8.18 -7.51 -16.21
N SER A 19 -9.23 -8.15 -16.73
CA SER A 19 -10.21 -7.42 -17.55
C SER A 19 -11.08 -6.50 -16.69
N GLY A 20 -11.49 -5.35 -17.24
CA GLY A 20 -12.33 -4.41 -16.51
C GLY A 20 -13.72 -4.96 -16.16
N SER A 21 -14.24 -5.90 -16.95
CA SER A 21 -15.48 -6.62 -16.65
C SER A 21 -15.29 -7.64 -15.53
N GLN A 22 -14.21 -8.42 -15.55
CA GLN A 22 -13.87 -9.38 -14.50
C GLN A 22 -13.69 -8.68 -13.15
N LEU A 23 -12.96 -7.57 -13.11
CA LEU A 23 -12.80 -6.77 -11.88
C LEU A 23 -14.15 -6.20 -11.42
N GLY A 24 -14.99 -5.73 -12.35
CA GLY A 24 -16.31 -5.20 -12.02
C GLY A 24 -17.22 -6.26 -11.39
N GLU A 25 -17.27 -7.44 -11.99
CA GLU A 25 -18.03 -8.58 -11.47
C GLU A 25 -17.50 -9.04 -10.10
N GLN A 26 -16.19 -9.22 -9.96
CA GLN A 26 -15.56 -9.66 -8.72
C GLN A 26 -15.82 -8.71 -7.53
N PHE A 27 -15.83 -7.40 -7.77
CA PHE A 27 -16.03 -6.39 -6.73
C PHE A 27 -17.47 -5.85 -6.67
N GLY A 28 -18.39 -6.36 -7.49
CA GLY A 28 -19.79 -5.91 -7.53
C GLY A 28 -19.96 -4.45 -7.95
N VAL A 29 -19.06 -3.92 -8.79
CA VAL A 29 -19.07 -2.54 -9.27
C VAL A 29 -19.09 -2.45 -10.80
N SER A 30 -19.56 -1.33 -11.34
CA SER A 30 -19.58 -1.15 -12.79
C SER A 30 -18.17 -1.08 -13.38
N ARG A 31 -18.03 -1.45 -14.66
CA ARG A 31 -16.78 -1.26 -15.41
C ARG A 31 -16.30 0.20 -15.40
N ALA A 32 -17.23 1.15 -15.38
CA ALA A 32 -16.90 2.58 -15.27
C ALA A 32 -16.30 2.92 -13.89
N ALA A 33 -16.79 2.31 -12.80
CA ALA A 33 -16.20 2.46 -11.47
C ALA A 33 -14.78 1.87 -11.41
N ILE A 34 -14.55 0.70 -12.02
CA ILE A 34 -13.20 0.14 -12.17
C ILE A 34 -12.28 1.13 -12.89
N TRP A 35 -12.71 1.70 -14.02
CA TRP A 35 -11.90 2.69 -14.74
C TRP A 35 -11.52 3.89 -13.86
N LYS A 36 -12.44 4.40 -13.02
CA LYS A 36 -12.15 5.48 -12.06
C LYS A 36 -11.09 5.07 -11.04
N HIS A 37 -11.19 3.86 -10.47
CA HIS A 37 -10.17 3.36 -9.56
C HIS A 37 -8.80 3.21 -10.25
N ILE A 38 -8.76 2.73 -11.50
CA ILE A 38 -7.52 2.65 -12.28
C ILE A 38 -6.92 4.04 -12.52
N GLN A 39 -7.73 5.06 -12.86
CA GLN A 39 -7.20 6.42 -13.00
C GLN A 39 -6.64 6.93 -11.68
N ARG A 40 -7.33 6.67 -10.56
CA ARG A 40 -6.83 7.08 -9.26
C ARG A 40 -5.50 6.42 -8.90
N LEU A 41 -5.31 5.14 -9.24
CA LEU A 41 -4.02 4.47 -9.06
C LEU A 41 -2.91 5.10 -9.91
N ARG A 42 -3.20 5.51 -11.15
CA ARG A 42 -2.24 6.23 -12.00
C ARG A 42 -1.88 7.61 -11.44
N GLU A 43 -2.84 8.32 -10.86
CA GLU A 43 -2.60 9.60 -10.18
C GLU A 43 -1.67 9.44 -8.96
N LEU A 44 -1.58 8.25 -8.38
CA LEU A 44 -0.61 7.91 -7.33
C LEU A 44 0.79 7.58 -7.90
N GLY A 45 1.00 7.69 -9.21
CA GLY A 45 2.28 7.43 -9.87
C GLY A 45 2.51 5.97 -10.26
N LEU A 46 1.51 5.10 -10.13
CA LEU A 46 1.62 3.69 -10.53
C LEU A 46 1.48 3.53 -12.05
N ASP A 47 2.39 2.78 -12.66
CA ASP A 47 2.34 2.45 -14.10
C ASP A 47 1.31 1.36 -14.42
N VAL A 48 0.03 1.74 -14.34
CA VAL A 48 -1.08 0.85 -14.69
C VAL A 48 -1.40 0.97 -16.18
N GLY A 49 -0.86 0.05 -16.98
CA GLY A 49 -1.12 -0.08 -18.40
C GLY A 49 -2.50 -0.65 -18.72
N ALA A 50 -3.05 -0.30 -19.89
CA ALA A 50 -4.28 -0.88 -20.42
C ALA A 50 -4.05 -1.40 -21.83
N VAL A 51 -4.41 -2.66 -22.09
CA VAL A 51 -4.30 -3.29 -23.41
C VAL A 51 -5.68 -3.71 -23.90
N ARG A 52 -6.04 -3.25 -25.10
CA ARG A 52 -7.33 -3.57 -25.73
C ARG A 52 -7.49 -5.10 -25.81
N GLY A 53 -8.62 -5.60 -25.32
CA GLY A 53 -8.92 -7.04 -25.29
C GLY A 53 -8.30 -7.84 -24.15
N ARG A 54 -7.32 -7.29 -23.40
CA ARG A 54 -6.70 -7.99 -22.25
C ARG A 54 -7.04 -7.37 -20.90
N GLY A 55 -7.22 -6.04 -20.85
CA GLY A 55 -7.54 -5.33 -19.61
C GLY A 55 -6.37 -4.53 -19.05
N TYR A 56 -6.29 -4.45 -17.73
CA TYR A 56 -5.35 -3.64 -16.97
C TYR A 56 -4.25 -4.49 -16.36
N ARG A 57 -3.03 -3.95 -16.26
CA ARG A 57 -1.94 -4.54 -15.48
C ARG A 57 -1.08 -3.45 -14.88
N LEU A 58 -0.35 -3.77 -13.81
CA LEU A 58 0.76 -2.95 -13.35
C LEU A 58 2.05 -3.51 -13.96
N SER A 59 2.75 -2.72 -14.78
CA SER A 59 3.95 -3.20 -15.48
C SER A 59 5.04 -3.61 -14.49
N GLY A 60 5.54 -4.85 -14.60
CA GLY A 60 6.56 -5.37 -13.69
C GLY A 60 6.05 -5.84 -12.33
N GLY A 61 4.78 -5.58 -12.00
CA GLY A 61 4.23 -5.85 -10.67
C GLY A 61 4.87 -4.99 -9.58
N ILE A 62 4.38 -5.14 -8.35
CA ILE A 62 4.95 -4.52 -7.15
C ILE A 62 4.84 -5.51 -5.98
N CYS A 63 5.79 -5.44 -5.05
CA CYS A 63 5.70 -6.14 -3.78
C CYS A 63 5.09 -5.19 -2.75
N LEU A 64 3.82 -5.39 -2.43
CA LEU A 64 3.16 -4.63 -1.38
C LEU A 64 3.63 -5.13 0.00
N LEU A 65 3.76 -4.19 0.93
CA LEU A 65 4.03 -4.42 2.33
C LEU A 65 2.88 -5.21 2.96
N ASP A 66 3.22 -6.34 3.56
CA ASP A 66 2.28 -7.16 4.32
C ASP A 66 2.70 -7.24 5.79
N ARG A 67 1.81 -6.79 6.67
CA ARG A 67 2.07 -6.74 8.12
C ARG A 67 2.39 -8.12 8.68
N GLN A 68 1.68 -9.15 8.24
CA GLN A 68 1.84 -10.51 8.78
C GLN A 68 3.18 -11.09 8.36
N THR A 69 3.55 -10.94 7.10
CA THR A 69 4.83 -11.37 6.54
C THR A 69 6.00 -10.67 7.24
N ILE A 70 5.92 -9.35 7.42
CA ILE A 70 6.97 -8.58 8.12
C ILE A 70 7.08 -9.05 9.59
N TYR A 71 5.96 -9.22 10.29
CA TYR A 71 5.97 -9.67 11.68
C TYR A 71 6.51 -11.10 11.83
N ALA A 72 6.15 -11.99 10.91
CA ALA A 72 6.65 -13.36 10.86
C ALA A 72 8.15 -13.43 10.60
N ALA A 73 8.72 -12.46 9.86
CA ALA A 73 10.16 -12.38 9.61
C ALA A 73 10.98 -11.89 10.83
N LEU A 74 10.33 -11.37 11.88
CA LEU A 74 11.04 -10.96 13.11
C LEU A 74 11.56 -12.18 13.88
N THR A 75 12.75 -12.04 14.46
CA THR A 75 13.27 -13.00 15.45
C THR A 75 12.41 -13.00 16.71
N GLU A 76 12.39 -14.11 17.45
CA GLU A 76 11.64 -14.23 18.70
C GLU A 76 11.97 -13.10 19.69
N ARG A 77 13.27 -12.85 19.91
CA ARG A 77 13.76 -11.72 20.72
C ARG A 77 13.17 -10.38 20.31
N ASN A 78 13.07 -10.11 19.00
CA ASN A 78 12.53 -8.82 18.54
C ASN A 78 11.01 -8.73 18.71
N ARG A 79 10.29 -9.85 18.59
CA ARG A 79 8.83 -9.88 18.78
C ARG A 79 8.42 -9.53 20.22
N GLU A 80 9.24 -9.88 21.21
CA GLU A 80 9.00 -9.52 22.61
C GLU A 80 9.00 -8.00 22.84
N HIS A 81 9.81 -7.26 22.08
CA HIS A 81 9.95 -5.81 22.20
C HIS A 81 9.00 -5.03 21.28
N VAL A 82 8.66 -5.58 20.10
CA VAL A 82 7.78 -4.90 19.14
C VAL A 82 6.32 -5.03 19.58
N THR A 83 5.84 -4.00 20.29
CA THR A 83 4.46 -3.95 20.79
C THR A 83 3.47 -3.44 19.75
N ARG A 84 3.97 -2.76 18.72
CA ARG A 84 3.15 -2.23 17.63
C ARG A 84 3.89 -2.31 16.30
N LEU A 85 3.26 -2.95 15.32
CA LEU A 85 3.71 -3.00 13.94
C LEU A 85 2.52 -2.70 13.03
N GLU A 86 2.57 -1.54 12.37
CA GLU A 86 1.53 -1.09 11.45
C GLU A 86 2.06 -0.93 10.04
N VAL A 87 1.20 -1.20 9.07
CA VAL A 87 1.46 -0.98 7.65
C VAL A 87 0.30 -0.14 7.13
N PHE A 88 0.61 0.99 6.52
CA PHE A 88 -0.35 1.92 5.96
C PHE A 88 -0.18 2.00 4.44
N ASP A 89 -1.27 2.12 3.68
CA ASP A 89 -1.16 2.37 2.23
C ASP A 89 -0.71 3.81 1.95
N SER A 90 -1.15 4.75 2.78
CA SER A 90 -0.76 6.16 2.64
C SER A 90 -0.88 6.88 3.97
N LEU A 91 0.10 7.72 4.27
CA LEU A 91 -0.01 8.72 5.32
C LEU A 91 0.86 9.94 5.02
N THR A 92 0.81 10.95 5.90
CA THR A 92 1.61 12.17 5.71
C THR A 92 3.11 11.90 5.90
N SER A 93 3.50 11.30 7.02
CA SER A 93 4.87 10.88 7.31
C SER A 93 4.92 9.87 8.45
N THR A 94 5.63 8.76 8.24
CA THR A 94 5.89 7.70 9.24
C THR A 94 6.54 8.24 10.50
N SER A 95 7.51 9.14 10.35
CA SER A 95 8.17 9.77 11.50
C SER A 95 7.24 10.65 12.32
N ASN A 96 6.33 11.41 11.69
CA ASN A 96 5.36 12.19 12.46
C ASN A 96 4.34 11.28 13.14
N TYR A 97 3.87 10.25 12.44
CA TYR A 97 2.97 9.25 13.01
C TYR A 97 3.54 8.62 14.28
N LEU A 98 4.82 8.24 14.27
CA LEU A 98 5.47 7.62 15.43
C LEU A 98 5.77 8.61 16.57
N LYS A 99 6.00 9.90 16.28
CA LYS A 99 6.23 10.92 17.34
C LYS A 99 5.04 11.05 18.28
N ASP A 100 3.83 10.85 17.75
CA ASP A 100 2.61 10.95 18.53
C ASP A 100 2.31 9.68 19.34
N GLN A 101 3.10 8.60 19.14
CA GLN A 101 2.94 7.35 19.88
C GLN A 101 3.76 7.35 21.17
N ARG A 102 3.10 6.99 22.27
CA ARG A 102 3.77 6.72 23.54
C ARG A 102 4.23 5.27 23.58
N VAL A 103 5.49 5.05 23.90
CA VAL A 103 6.11 3.72 24.00
C VAL A 103 6.83 3.63 25.35
N HIS A 104 6.62 2.53 26.09
CA HIS A 104 7.28 2.33 27.39
C HIS A 104 8.74 1.92 27.20
N SER A 105 9.54 2.04 28.26
CA SER A 105 10.93 1.56 28.26
C SER A 105 10.98 0.07 27.86
N GLY A 106 11.86 -0.27 26.94
CA GLY A 106 12.02 -1.64 26.42
C GLY A 106 10.98 -2.06 25.37
N GLN A 107 10.05 -1.18 24.98
CA GLN A 107 9.11 -1.42 23.89
C GLN A 107 9.51 -0.67 22.62
N VAL A 108 9.05 -1.15 21.48
CA VAL A 108 9.28 -0.57 20.17
C VAL A 108 7.96 -0.52 19.39
N ALA A 109 7.65 0.65 18.85
CA ALA A 109 6.59 0.82 17.86
C ALA A 109 7.22 1.06 16.49
N VAL A 110 6.73 0.35 15.47
CA VAL A 110 7.19 0.45 14.09
C VAL A 110 5.99 0.71 13.20
N CYS A 111 6.14 1.63 12.26
CA CYS A 111 5.17 1.77 11.17
C CYS A 111 5.88 1.78 9.81
N PHE A 112 5.19 1.23 8.83
CA PHE A 112 5.56 1.25 7.42
C PHE A 112 4.46 1.94 6.61
N ALA A 113 4.84 2.51 5.47
CA ALA A 113 3.92 3.13 4.54
C ALA A 113 4.31 2.80 3.11
N GLU A 114 3.35 2.44 2.25
CA GLU A 114 3.60 2.34 0.80
C GLU A 114 3.88 3.73 0.21
N MET A 115 3.24 4.77 0.75
CA MET A 115 3.37 6.13 0.26
C MET A 115 3.33 7.15 1.39
N GLN A 116 4.20 8.16 1.31
CA GLN A 116 4.17 9.34 2.17
C GLN A 116 3.82 10.59 1.35
N THR A 117 2.73 11.26 1.70
CA THR A 117 2.31 12.49 0.99
C THR A 117 3.04 13.74 1.44
N SER A 118 3.77 13.69 2.56
CA SER A 118 4.53 14.80 3.12
C SER A 118 5.79 14.27 3.83
N GLY A 119 6.50 13.37 3.14
CA GLY A 119 7.81 12.86 3.57
C GLY A 119 8.80 14.00 3.81
N ARG A 120 9.51 13.97 4.94
CA ARG A 120 10.47 15.03 5.31
C ARG A 120 11.87 14.46 5.48
N GLY A 121 12.82 15.05 4.78
CA GLY A 121 14.24 14.85 4.97
C GLY A 121 14.85 15.86 5.94
N ARG A 122 16.18 15.86 6.02
CA ARG A 122 16.94 16.79 6.88
C ARG A 122 16.79 18.24 6.39
N ARG A 123 16.84 19.19 7.33
CA ARG A 123 16.81 20.65 7.06
C ARG A 123 15.58 21.08 6.26
N GLY A 124 14.43 20.45 6.49
CA GLY A 124 13.15 20.82 5.87
C GLY A 124 12.99 20.41 4.41
N ARG A 125 13.91 19.61 3.84
CA ARG A 125 13.78 19.10 2.47
C ARG A 125 12.63 18.10 2.37
N SER A 126 11.94 18.07 1.23
CA SER A 126 11.01 17.00 0.91
C SER A 126 11.76 15.68 0.67
N TRP A 127 11.18 14.58 1.12
CA TRP A 127 11.63 13.22 0.80
C TRP A 127 10.62 12.61 -0.17
N VAL A 128 11.08 12.33 -1.40
CA VAL A 128 10.30 11.76 -2.50
C VAL A 128 10.57 10.27 -2.58
#